data_AF-A0A7R8D5R9-F1
#
_entry.id   AF-A0A7R8D5R9-F1
#
_cell.length_a   1.000
_cell.length_b   1.000
_cell.length_c   1.000
_cell.angle_alpha   90.00
_cell.angle_beta   90.00
_cell.angle_gamma   90.00
#
_symmetry.space_group_name_H-M   'P 1'
#
loop_
_entity.id
_entity.type
_entity.pdbx_description
1 polymer ?
#
loop_
_entity_poly.entity_id
_entity_poly.type
_entity_poly.pdbx_seq_one_letter_code
_entity_poly.pdbx_strand_id
1 'polypeptide(L)'
;MDTKRLSFVQCRGSVPSHWTQDISKMVPKPPIYVELNDPFAISAGRHFDDMLQRFGSPIVCVNLYVHFDMAKCRKSENNLVMHHLHEIAYQALAKTGIFYNRKGYSWYKSKDQNRYSKFFESFMNLHHNQENGTKQTGIIRTNCVDCLDRTNTAQFVVGKCALGFQLFAMGFIDQPVV
;
A
#
# COMPACT_ATOMS: atom_id res chain seq x y z
N MET A 1 17.19 -10.39 26.72
CA MET A 1 16.57 -10.81 25.44
C MET A 1 16.18 -9.56 24.68
N ASP A 2 16.81 -9.30 23.55
CA ASP A 2 16.46 -8.14 22.72
C ASP A 2 15.07 -8.32 22.06
N THR A 3 14.17 -7.34 22.20
CA THR A 3 12.81 -7.40 21.64
C THR A 3 12.79 -7.22 20.13
N LYS A 4 12.12 -8.11 19.38
CA LYS A 4 11.82 -7.93 17.95
C LYS A 4 10.69 -6.90 17.78
N ARG A 5 10.88 -5.90 16.92
CA ARG A 5 9.90 -4.84 16.63
C ARG A 5 9.76 -4.65 15.13
N LEU A 6 8.53 -4.68 14.65
CA LEU A 6 8.19 -4.41 13.26
C LEU A 6 7.10 -3.35 13.20
N SER A 7 7.13 -2.55 12.14
CA SER A 7 6.05 -1.60 11.84
C SER A 7 5.87 -1.47 10.33
N PHE A 8 4.66 -1.08 9.96
CA PHE A 8 4.29 -0.76 8.60
C PHE A 8 3.31 0.41 8.63
N VAL A 9 3.56 1.41 7.80
CA VAL A 9 2.74 2.61 7.69
C VAL A 9 2.15 2.69 6.29
N GLN A 10 0.90 3.09 6.20
CA GLN A 10 0.21 3.43 4.95
C GLN A 10 -0.54 4.74 5.16
N CYS A 11 -0.76 5.52 4.10
CA CYS A 11 -1.47 6.79 4.20
C CYS A 11 -2.73 6.82 3.34
N ARG A 12 -3.66 7.69 3.72
CA ARG A 12 -4.89 7.93 2.99
C ARG A 12 -5.14 9.43 2.88
N GLY A 13 -5.55 9.90 1.72
CA GLY A 13 -5.89 11.31 1.52
C GLY A 13 -6.65 11.53 0.22
N SER A 14 -7.27 12.70 0.06
CA SER A 14 -7.92 13.11 -1.19
C SER A 14 -6.96 13.05 -2.37
N VAL A 15 -7.47 12.97 -3.59
CA VAL A 15 -6.64 13.10 -4.79
C VAL A 15 -5.94 14.47 -4.77
N PRO A 16 -4.61 14.54 -4.95
CA PRO A 16 -3.86 15.79 -4.92
C PRO A 16 -4.06 16.57 -6.23
N SER A 17 -5.29 17.05 -6.44
CA SER A 17 -5.72 17.86 -7.58
C SER A 17 -6.67 18.93 -7.06
N HIS A 18 -6.78 20.04 -7.79
CA HIS A 18 -7.88 20.98 -7.59
C HIS A 18 -9.16 20.35 -8.13
N TRP A 19 -10.15 20.20 -7.25
CA TRP A 19 -11.48 19.77 -7.62
C TRP A 19 -12.50 20.45 -6.73
N THR A 20 -13.66 20.70 -7.28
CA THR A 20 -14.77 21.32 -6.59
C THR A 20 -16.04 20.51 -6.76
N GLN A 21 -16.92 20.60 -5.77
CA GLN A 21 -18.26 20.05 -5.81
C GLN A 21 -19.24 21.15 -5.43
N ASP A 22 -20.27 21.32 -6.24
CA ASP A 22 -21.38 22.21 -5.89
C ASP A 22 -22.23 21.53 -4.80
N ILE A 23 -22.07 21.99 -3.56
CA ILE A 23 -22.81 21.53 -2.39
C ILE A 23 -24.11 22.30 -2.17
N SER A 24 -24.42 23.33 -2.98
CA SER A 24 -25.63 24.14 -2.81
C SER A 24 -26.90 23.37 -3.14
N LYS A 25 -26.80 22.38 -4.04
CA LYS A 25 -27.89 21.47 -4.40
C LYS A 25 -27.75 20.20 -3.58
N MET A 26 -28.75 19.90 -2.75
CA MET A 26 -28.79 18.66 -1.98
C MET A 26 -29.10 17.47 -2.91
N VAL A 27 -28.10 17.02 -3.66
CA VAL A 27 -28.16 15.84 -4.54
C VAL A 27 -27.38 14.68 -3.92
N PRO A 28 -27.84 13.42 -4.06
CA PRO A 28 -27.18 12.26 -3.43
C PRO A 28 -25.71 12.06 -3.80
N LYS A 29 -25.28 12.54 -4.98
CA LYS A 29 -23.90 12.50 -5.45
C LYS A 29 -23.60 13.74 -6.30
N PRO A 30 -23.11 14.83 -5.69
CA PRO A 30 -22.80 16.04 -6.44
C PRO A 30 -21.68 15.76 -7.46
N PRO A 31 -21.80 16.30 -8.68
CA PRO A 31 -20.78 16.16 -9.71
C PRO A 31 -19.46 16.77 -9.22
N ILE A 32 -18.36 16.09 -9.55
CA ILE A 32 -16.99 16.57 -9.26
C ILE A 32 -16.50 17.30 -10.50
N TYR A 33 -16.10 18.55 -10.33
CA TYR A 33 -15.45 19.34 -11.36
C TYR A 33 -13.95 19.38 -11.07
N VAL A 34 -13.14 18.90 -12.00
CA VAL A 34 -11.68 19.05 -11.91
C VAL A 34 -11.32 20.40 -12.51
N GLU A 35 -10.74 21.28 -11.71
CA GLU A 35 -10.37 22.61 -12.17
C GLU A 35 -9.01 22.56 -12.86
N LEU A 36 -8.97 22.95 -14.14
CA LEU A 36 -7.75 22.99 -14.95
C LEU A 36 -6.88 24.23 -14.64
N ASN A 37 -7.14 24.93 -13.54
CA ASN A 37 -6.42 26.15 -13.14
C ASN A 37 -4.97 25.90 -12.67
N ASP A 38 -4.50 24.65 -12.70
CA ASP A 38 -3.10 24.27 -12.45
C ASP A 38 -2.51 23.52 -13.65
N PRO A 39 -2.22 24.21 -14.77
CA PRO A 39 -1.77 23.58 -16.02
C PRO A 39 -0.41 22.88 -15.89
N PHE A 40 0.37 23.23 -14.86
CA PHE A 40 1.69 22.64 -14.58
C PHE A 40 1.68 21.67 -13.39
N ALA A 41 0.51 21.35 -12.83
CA ALA A 41 0.35 20.47 -11.68
C ALA A 41 1.23 20.84 -10.47
N ILE A 42 1.46 22.14 -10.23
CA ILE A 42 2.32 22.66 -9.17
C ILE A 42 1.83 22.23 -7.79
N SER A 43 0.52 22.26 -7.56
CA SER A 43 -0.06 21.85 -6.28
C SER A 43 0.12 20.36 -6.03
N ALA A 44 -0.07 19.53 -7.06
CA ALA A 44 0.19 18.10 -6.98
C ALA A 44 1.69 17.80 -6.76
N GLY A 45 2.57 18.51 -7.46
CA GLY A 45 4.02 18.41 -7.33
C GLY A 45 4.48 18.70 -5.90
N ARG A 46 4.12 19.86 -5.35
CA ARG A 46 4.44 20.22 -3.95
C ARG A 46 3.92 19.21 -2.94
N HIS A 47 2.71 18.68 -3.19
CA HIS A 47 2.11 17.66 -2.34
C HIS A 47 2.95 16.36 -2.37
N PHE A 48 3.39 15.90 -3.53
CA PHE A 48 4.25 14.72 -3.63
C PHE A 48 5.67 14.96 -3.13
N ASP A 49 6.22 16.17 -3.27
CA ASP A 49 7.51 16.55 -2.71
C ASP A 49 7.51 16.45 -1.17
N ASP A 50 6.47 16.98 -0.51
CA ASP A 50 6.30 16.84 0.94
C ASP A 50 6.18 15.36 1.35
N MET A 51 5.44 14.56 0.58
CA MET A 51 5.35 13.12 0.83
C MET A 51 6.69 12.39 0.66
N LEU A 52 7.46 12.72 -0.37
CA LEU A 52 8.78 12.13 -0.60
C LEU A 52 9.74 12.50 0.53
N GLN A 53 9.67 13.74 1.02
CA GLN A 53 10.47 14.19 2.15
C GLN A 53 10.12 13.43 3.44
N ARG A 54 8.84 13.15 3.69
CA ARG A 54 8.36 12.48 4.91
C ARG A 54 8.55 10.97 4.89
N PHE A 55 8.25 10.33 3.76
CA PHE A 55 8.11 8.88 3.68
C PHE A 55 9.13 8.21 2.75
N GLY A 56 9.87 8.98 1.97
CA GLY A 56 10.84 8.48 1.00
C GLY A 56 10.21 7.97 -0.29
N SER A 57 11.02 7.23 -1.06
CA SER A 57 10.66 6.68 -2.37
C SER A 57 10.55 5.15 -2.35
N PRO A 58 9.56 4.57 -3.06
CA PRO A 58 8.56 5.25 -3.89
C PRO A 58 7.27 5.59 -3.15
N ILE A 59 6.50 6.52 -3.72
CA ILE A 59 5.09 6.74 -3.36
C ILE A 59 4.23 5.91 -4.29
N VAL A 60 3.60 4.86 -3.77
CA VAL A 60 2.72 3.98 -4.55
C VAL A 60 1.27 4.41 -4.34
N CYS A 61 0.69 5.10 -5.33
CA CYS A 61 -0.69 5.55 -5.28
C CYS A 61 -1.66 4.44 -5.73
N VAL A 62 -2.61 4.08 -4.87
CA VAL A 62 -3.69 3.14 -5.15
C VAL A 62 -4.98 3.94 -5.35
N ASN A 63 -5.43 3.99 -6.61
CA ASN A 63 -6.74 4.53 -7.00
C ASN A 63 -7.72 3.38 -7.18
N LEU A 64 -8.90 3.47 -6.56
CA LEU A 64 -9.97 2.47 -6.68
C LEU A 64 -11.06 2.90 -7.69
N TYR A 65 -10.72 3.81 -8.62
CA TYR A 65 -11.68 4.40 -9.56
C TYR A 65 -11.97 3.46 -10.76
N VAL A 66 -13.25 3.08 -10.89
CA VAL A 66 -13.96 2.59 -12.08
C VAL A 66 -13.18 1.67 -13.04
N HIS A 67 -13.09 0.41 -12.61
CA HIS A 67 -13.20 -0.86 -13.37
C HIS A 67 -13.21 -2.03 -12.36
N PHE A 68 -12.75 -1.74 -11.15
CA PHE A 68 -12.89 -2.57 -9.97
C PHE A 68 -14.17 -2.23 -9.21
N ASP A 69 -15.31 -2.51 -9.84
CA ASP A 69 -16.60 -2.37 -9.19
C ASP A 69 -16.76 -3.47 -8.14
N MET A 70 -16.25 -3.18 -6.94
CA MET A 70 -16.42 -3.97 -5.72
C MET A 70 -17.88 -4.42 -5.52
N ALA A 71 -18.86 -3.59 -5.91
CA ALA A 71 -20.27 -3.87 -5.74
C ALA A 71 -20.80 -4.84 -6.82
N LYS A 72 -20.32 -4.76 -8.07
CA LYS A 72 -20.62 -5.76 -9.12
C LYS A 72 -19.90 -7.09 -8.89
N CYS A 73 -18.64 -7.06 -8.47
CA CYS A 73 -17.86 -8.27 -8.21
C CYS A 73 -18.26 -8.99 -6.91
N ARG A 74 -18.98 -8.34 -5.99
CA ARG A 74 -19.61 -9.02 -4.84
C ARG A 74 -20.63 -10.09 -5.29
N LYS A 75 -21.14 -9.99 -6.53
CA LYS A 75 -22.10 -10.95 -7.12
C LYS A 75 -21.45 -12.11 -7.88
N SER A 76 -20.14 -12.11 -8.12
CA SER A 76 -19.45 -13.28 -8.68
C SER A 76 -18.93 -14.16 -7.56
N GLU A 77 -19.22 -15.46 -7.59
CA GLU A 77 -18.75 -16.45 -6.59
C GLU A 77 -17.21 -16.52 -6.45
N ASN A 78 -16.46 -15.95 -7.39
CA ASN A 78 -15.00 -15.87 -7.34
C ASN A 78 -14.54 -14.56 -6.68
N ASN A 79 -13.78 -14.68 -5.57
CA ASN A 79 -13.10 -13.60 -4.82
C ASN A 79 -12.01 -12.85 -5.63
N LEU A 80 -12.20 -12.63 -6.93
CA LEU A 80 -11.26 -12.02 -7.88
C LEU A 80 -10.76 -10.66 -7.43
N VAL A 81 -11.62 -9.93 -6.71
CA VAL A 81 -11.34 -8.62 -6.15
C VAL A 81 -10.30 -8.71 -5.04
N MET A 82 -10.53 -9.57 -4.06
CA MET A 82 -9.58 -9.71 -2.95
C MET A 82 -8.24 -10.22 -3.46
N HIS A 83 -8.25 -11.11 -4.46
CA HIS A 83 -7.04 -11.58 -5.13
C HIS A 83 -6.28 -10.44 -5.83
N HIS A 84 -6.94 -9.62 -6.64
CA HIS A 84 -6.29 -8.48 -7.31
C HIS A 84 -5.78 -7.42 -6.33
N LEU A 85 -6.55 -7.11 -5.28
CA LEU A 85 -6.06 -6.19 -4.24
C LEU A 85 -4.87 -6.77 -3.51
N HIS A 86 -4.87 -8.07 -3.23
CA HIS A 86 -3.74 -8.74 -2.62
C HIS A 86 -2.51 -8.65 -3.52
N GLU A 87 -2.64 -8.88 -4.83
CA GLU A 87 -1.55 -8.71 -5.81
C GLU A 87 -1.02 -7.27 -5.85
N ILE A 88 -1.90 -6.26 -5.87
CA ILE A 88 -1.49 -4.85 -5.84
C ILE A 88 -0.77 -4.53 -4.52
N ALA A 89 -1.33 -4.94 -3.39
CA ALA A 89 -0.74 -4.76 -2.07
C ALA A 89 0.65 -5.40 -1.99
N TYR A 90 0.77 -6.61 -2.52
CA TYR A 90 2.00 -7.36 -2.60
C TYR A 90 3.05 -6.57 -3.39
N GLN A 91 2.77 -6.20 -4.65
CA GLN A 91 3.70 -5.43 -5.47
C GLN A 91 4.07 -4.06 -4.86
N ALA A 92 3.15 -3.42 -4.16
CA ALA A 92 3.38 -2.15 -3.49
C ALA A 92 4.29 -2.30 -2.25
N LEU A 93 4.10 -3.35 -1.45
CA LEU A 93 4.95 -3.67 -0.30
C LEU A 93 6.38 -3.99 -0.74
N ALA A 94 6.55 -4.68 -1.88
CA ALA A 94 7.85 -4.98 -2.48
C ALA A 94 8.74 -3.75 -2.61
N LYS A 95 8.11 -2.65 -3.01
CA LYS A 95 8.76 -1.41 -3.40
C LYS A 95 8.98 -0.50 -2.20
N THR A 96 8.07 -0.54 -1.23
CA THR A 96 8.00 0.44 -0.13
C THR A 96 8.74 -0.01 1.13
N GLY A 97 8.89 -1.32 1.35
CA GLY A 97 9.54 -1.80 2.56
C GLY A 97 8.59 -1.99 3.74
N ILE A 98 9.10 -2.65 4.78
CA ILE A 98 8.57 -2.64 6.15
C ILE A 98 9.73 -2.35 7.09
N PHE A 99 9.45 -1.81 8.26
CA PHE A 99 10.47 -1.63 9.29
C PHE A 99 10.66 -2.92 10.09
N TYR A 100 11.91 -3.28 10.34
CA TYR A 100 12.30 -4.34 11.28
C TYR A 100 13.63 -3.99 11.96
N ASN A 101 13.67 -4.03 13.29
CA ASN A 101 14.81 -3.57 14.08
C ASN A 101 15.98 -4.57 14.24
N ARG A 102 16.03 -5.65 13.44
CA ARG A 102 17.06 -6.69 13.57
C ARG A 102 17.75 -7.00 12.25
N LYS A 103 19.07 -7.22 12.33
CA LYS A 103 19.86 -7.85 11.28
C LYS A 103 19.44 -9.30 11.12
N GLY A 104 19.51 -9.81 9.90
CA GLY A 104 19.39 -11.24 9.64
C GLY A 104 17.99 -11.73 10.02
N TYR A 105 17.10 -11.76 9.04
CA TYR A 105 15.89 -12.53 9.22
C TYR A 105 16.31 -14.01 9.36
N SER A 106 15.84 -14.66 10.43
CA SER A 106 16.13 -16.08 10.67
C SER A 106 15.26 -16.91 9.73
N TRP A 107 15.71 -17.10 8.49
CA TRP A 107 15.04 -18.00 7.56
C TRP A 107 15.80 -19.29 7.43
N TYR A 108 15.18 -20.33 7.94
CA TYR A 108 15.39 -21.68 7.47
C TYR A 108 15.25 -21.69 5.95
N LYS A 109 16.14 -22.43 5.28
CA LYS A 109 16.11 -22.70 3.84
C LYS A 109 14.76 -23.35 3.49
N SER A 110 13.71 -22.56 3.24
CA SER A 110 12.57 -23.08 2.51
C SER A 110 13.10 -23.41 1.12
N LYS A 111 13.18 -24.71 0.82
CA LYS A 111 13.59 -25.24 -0.49
C LYS A 111 12.57 -24.90 -1.58
N ASP A 112 11.48 -24.20 -1.25
CA ASP A 112 10.39 -23.94 -2.17
C ASP A 112 10.62 -22.62 -2.92
N GLN A 113 10.95 -22.73 -4.21
CA GLN A 113 11.17 -21.61 -5.15
C GLN A 113 9.85 -20.94 -5.58
N ASN A 114 8.91 -20.74 -4.65
CA ASN A 114 7.64 -20.12 -5.00
C ASN A 114 7.82 -18.61 -5.30
N ARG A 115 6.90 -18.01 -6.05
CA ARG A 115 6.89 -16.57 -6.42
C ARG A 115 7.16 -15.64 -5.23
N TYR A 116 6.76 -16.07 -4.04
CA TYR A 116 6.94 -15.34 -2.79
C TYR A 116 8.40 -15.21 -2.33
N SER A 117 9.25 -16.22 -2.57
CA SER A 117 10.65 -16.20 -2.12
C SER A 117 11.53 -15.30 -2.99
N LYS A 118 11.38 -15.34 -4.32
CA LYS A 118 12.10 -14.44 -5.25
C LYS A 118 11.78 -12.97 -5.03
N PHE A 119 10.51 -12.67 -4.77
CA PHE A 119 10.07 -11.32 -4.43
C PHE A 119 10.70 -10.84 -3.13
N PHE A 120 10.77 -11.70 -2.11
CA PHE A 120 11.36 -11.38 -0.82
C PHE A 120 12.87 -11.15 -0.93
N GLU A 121 13.56 -11.92 -1.76
CA GLU A 121 14.97 -11.68 -2.09
C GLU A 121 15.15 -10.30 -2.72
N SER A 122 14.28 -9.91 -3.67
CA SER A 122 14.33 -8.56 -4.27
C SER A 122 14.05 -7.46 -3.24
N PHE A 123 13.02 -7.62 -2.41
CA PHE A 123 12.69 -6.72 -1.31
C PHE A 123 13.86 -6.56 -0.33
N MET A 124 14.48 -7.68 0.04
CA MET A 124 15.62 -7.68 0.95
C MET A 124 16.82 -7.01 0.31
N ASN A 125 17.21 -7.38 -0.91
CA ASN A 125 18.34 -6.75 -1.60
C ASN A 125 18.19 -5.22 -1.75
N LEU A 126 16.97 -4.72 -1.90
CA LEU A 126 16.68 -3.28 -1.98
C LEU A 126 16.79 -2.55 -0.62
N HIS A 127 16.54 -3.23 0.50
CA HIS A 127 16.45 -2.61 1.83
C HIS A 127 17.53 -3.09 2.82
N HIS A 128 18.42 -4.01 2.41
CA HIS A 128 19.45 -4.62 3.23
C HIS A 128 20.75 -3.81 3.16
N ASN A 129 20.74 -2.61 3.73
CA ASN A 129 21.95 -1.80 3.82
C ASN A 129 22.10 -1.02 5.13
N GLN A 130 21.60 -1.57 6.23
CA GLN A 130 21.76 -0.94 7.54
C GLN A 130 22.22 -1.96 8.58
N GLU A 131 23.20 -1.57 9.38
CA GLU A 131 23.68 -2.35 10.52
C GLU A 131 22.61 -2.59 11.62
N ASN A 132 21.34 -2.20 11.42
CA ASN A 132 20.30 -2.26 12.45
C ASN A 132 18.95 -2.81 11.94
N GLY A 133 18.94 -3.53 10.81
CA GLY A 133 17.73 -4.15 10.23
C GLY A 133 17.21 -3.42 8.99
N THR A 134 15.90 -3.45 8.75
CA THR A 134 15.26 -2.86 7.56
C THR A 134 14.42 -1.64 7.92
N LYS A 135 14.29 -0.72 6.96
CA LYS A 135 13.43 0.46 7.07
C LYS A 135 12.42 0.44 5.93
N GLN A 136 11.22 0.92 6.21
CA GLN A 136 10.27 1.30 5.16
C GLN A 136 10.80 2.58 4.50
N THR A 137 11.07 2.53 3.20
CA THR A 137 11.67 3.65 2.44
C THR A 137 10.68 4.37 1.55
N GLY A 138 9.45 3.88 1.44
CA GLY A 138 8.37 4.50 0.67
C GLY A 138 7.01 4.35 1.35
N ILE A 139 5.95 4.78 0.69
CA ILE A 139 4.60 4.75 1.25
C ILE A 139 3.56 4.28 0.24
N ILE A 140 2.63 3.48 0.72
CA ILE A 140 1.42 3.12 -0.02
C ILE A 140 0.35 4.16 0.33
N ARG A 141 -0.11 4.91 -0.67
CA ARG A 141 -1.13 5.95 -0.55
C ARG A 141 -2.43 5.46 -1.19
N THR A 142 -3.49 5.34 -0.40
CA THR A 142 -4.84 5.13 -0.95
C THR A 142 -5.53 6.48 -1.15
N ASN A 143 -5.97 6.77 -2.38
CA ASN A 143 -6.68 8.02 -2.66
C ASN A 143 -8.17 7.93 -2.28
N CYS A 144 -8.66 8.95 -1.58
CA CYS A 144 -10.06 9.13 -1.23
C CYS A 144 -10.80 9.87 -2.35
N VAL A 145 -11.30 9.12 -3.33
CA VAL A 145 -12.40 9.56 -4.22
C VAL A 145 -13.67 8.77 -3.92
N ASP A 146 -13.54 7.72 -3.12
CA ASP A 146 -14.52 6.67 -2.93
C ASP A 146 -15.13 6.71 -1.54
N CYS A 147 -16.20 5.93 -1.33
CA CYS A 147 -16.79 5.77 -0.01
C CYS A 147 -15.75 5.23 0.98
N LEU A 148 -15.92 5.62 2.24
CA LEU A 148 -15.05 5.22 3.34
C LEU A 148 -14.82 3.70 3.36
N ASP A 149 -15.87 2.91 3.09
CA ASP A 149 -15.81 1.45 3.06
C ASP A 149 -14.80 0.89 2.06
N ARG A 150 -14.77 1.40 0.81
CA ARG A 150 -13.86 0.89 -0.22
C ARG A 150 -12.41 1.20 0.09
N THR A 151 -12.13 2.42 0.58
CA THR A 151 -10.77 2.80 0.98
C THR A 151 -10.31 2.01 2.20
N ASN A 152 -11.20 1.76 3.17
CA ASN A 152 -10.89 0.92 4.33
C ASN A 152 -10.60 -0.54 3.93
N THR A 153 -11.36 -1.12 2.97
CA THR A 153 -11.08 -2.48 2.48
C THR A 153 -9.71 -2.57 1.83
N ALA A 154 -9.32 -1.62 1.00
CA ALA A 154 -7.98 -1.62 0.40
C ALA A 154 -6.89 -1.50 1.47
N GLN A 155 -7.04 -0.58 2.43
CA GLN A 155 -6.08 -0.43 3.52
C GLN A 155 -5.98 -1.69 4.38
N PHE A 156 -7.11 -2.36 4.62
CA PHE A 156 -7.15 -3.64 5.33
C PHE A 156 -6.36 -4.72 4.58
N VAL A 157 -6.57 -4.88 3.27
CA VAL A 157 -5.84 -5.89 2.47
C VAL A 157 -4.33 -5.60 2.45
N VAL A 158 -3.93 -4.34 2.31
CA VAL A 158 -2.53 -3.94 2.39
C VAL A 158 -1.94 -4.25 3.77
N GLY A 159 -2.67 -3.92 4.84
CA GLY A 159 -2.27 -4.22 6.21
C GLY A 159 -2.16 -5.73 6.49
N LYS A 160 -3.09 -6.53 5.96
CA LYS A 160 -3.07 -8.00 6.08
C LYS A 160 -1.85 -8.60 5.39
N CYS A 161 -1.52 -8.11 4.18
CA CYS A 161 -0.34 -8.53 3.46
C CYS A 161 0.94 -8.19 4.24
N ALA A 162 1.06 -6.95 4.73
CA ALA A 162 2.18 -6.52 5.56
C ALA A 162 2.31 -7.35 6.86
N LEU A 163 1.19 -7.69 7.49
CA LEU A 163 1.17 -8.56 8.67
C LEU A 163 1.70 -9.96 8.36
N GLY A 164 1.35 -10.54 7.21
CA GLY A 164 1.91 -11.82 6.77
C GLY A 164 3.43 -11.80 6.68
N PHE A 165 3.98 -10.74 6.09
CA PHE A 165 5.42 -10.49 6.07
C PHE A 165 6.03 -10.36 7.47
N GLN A 166 5.34 -9.70 8.39
CA GLN A 166 5.82 -9.50 9.76
C GLN A 166 5.80 -10.79 10.58
N LEU A 167 4.71 -11.57 10.49
CA LEU A 167 4.55 -12.85 11.18
C LEU A 167 5.56 -13.87 10.69
N PHE A 168 5.73 -13.92 9.36
CA PHE A 168 6.81 -14.65 8.73
C PHE A 168 8.10 -14.17 9.45
N ALA A 169 8.45 -12.87 9.41
CA ALA A 169 9.74 -12.36 9.87
C ALA A 169 10.07 -12.69 11.33
N MET A 170 9.04 -12.83 12.15
CA MET A 170 9.17 -13.23 13.54
C MET A 170 9.42 -14.73 13.73
N GLY A 171 9.10 -15.56 12.73
CA GLY A 171 9.20 -17.01 12.74
C GLY A 171 7.90 -17.72 13.12
N PHE A 172 6.74 -17.05 13.00
CA PHE A 172 5.44 -17.62 13.40
C PHE A 172 4.76 -18.43 12.30
N ILE A 173 5.10 -18.18 11.03
CA ILE A 173 4.55 -18.88 9.86
C ILE A 173 5.68 -19.20 8.89
N ASP A 174 5.48 -20.20 8.04
CA ASP A 174 6.49 -20.67 7.07
C ASP A 174 6.44 -19.94 5.72
N GLN A 175 5.37 -19.18 5.45
CA GLN A 175 5.20 -18.40 4.23
C GLN A 175 4.45 -17.09 4.54
N PRO A 176 4.73 -15.98 3.83
CA PRO A 176 4.09 -14.68 4.07
C PRO A 176 2.70 -14.57 3.42
N VAL A 177 1.84 -15.57 3.59
CA VAL A 177 0.48 -15.62 3.05
C VAL A 177 -0.49 -15.72 4.21
N VAL A 178 -1.43 -14.76 4.34
CA VAL A 178 -2.43 -14.69 5.41
C VAL A 178 -3.81 -14.47 4.83
#